data_AF-A0A8H8MII6-F1
#
_entry.id   AF-A0A8H8MII6-F1
#
_cell.length_a   1.000
_cell.length_b   1.000
_cell.length_c   1.000
_cell.angle_alpha   90.00
_cell.angle_beta   90.00
_cell.angle_gamma   90.00
#
_symmetry.space_group_name_H-M   'P 1'
#
loop_
_entity.id
_entity.type
_entity.pdbx_description
1 polymer ?
#
loop_
_entity_poly.entity_id
_entity_poly.type
_entity_poly.pdbx_seq_one_letter_code
_entity_poly.pdbx_strand_id
1 'polypeptide(L)'
;MEMWMNKPGEKGVSHRWDELAAAIAQKNPTFKRSGSACRKRFYVLLRLEKKAQTRALQTTGEGEDVSNHVELMNDLLNRFRDQDEQPRPKNDVAKAKAEIEKAAGKEMRNAAMKDLVHREDLTDITRVGGSTGRERAAQRTERKRAKPDVTGKSGTGEGSSAKKPRIDTKSELCDIVAARNASDKAALEEANRLDQERHNETRKAIEGMTGKLDELTNVLKEDLHHRATENKELWSVVKAMIKK
;
A
#
# COMPACT_ATOMS: atom_id res chain seq x y z
N MET A 1 -27.62 21.82 3.66
CA MET A 1 -26.56 21.67 4.68
C MET A 1 -25.19 21.66 3.98
N GLU A 2 -24.95 22.57 3.02
CA GLU A 2 -23.74 22.61 2.17
C GLU A 2 -22.75 23.71 2.59
N MET A 3 -23.00 24.33 3.74
CA MET A 3 -22.36 25.58 4.15
C MET A 3 -20.91 25.43 4.63
N TRP A 4 -20.25 24.27 4.53
CA TRP A 4 -18.98 24.04 5.25
C TRP A 4 -17.86 23.37 4.42
N MET A 5 -18.06 23.18 3.11
CA MET A 5 -17.08 22.50 2.24
C MET A 5 -16.44 23.40 1.19
N ASN A 6 -15.91 24.58 1.58
CA ASN A 6 -15.08 25.38 0.66
C ASN A 6 -13.59 25.26 0.96
N LYS A 7 -12.80 25.28 -0.13
CA LYS A 7 -11.36 25.09 -0.17
C LYS A 7 -10.63 26.14 0.70
N PRO A 8 -9.51 25.77 1.34
CA PRO A 8 -8.70 26.73 2.10
C PRO A 8 -8.13 27.80 1.14
N GLY A 9 -8.64 29.03 1.24
CA GLY A 9 -8.19 30.16 0.41
C GLY A 9 -9.24 31.29 0.23
N GLU A 10 -10.52 31.01 0.44
CA GLU A 10 -11.56 32.05 0.34
C GLU A 10 -11.59 32.94 1.59
N LYS A 11 -11.41 34.26 1.37
CA LYS A 11 -11.49 35.30 2.41
C LYS A 11 -12.84 35.34 3.15
N GLY A 12 -13.87 34.64 2.65
CA GLY A 12 -15.19 34.51 3.27
C GLY A 12 -15.26 33.52 4.45
N VAL A 13 -14.25 32.67 4.67
CA VAL A 13 -14.31 31.66 5.75
C VAL A 13 -14.14 32.29 7.13
N SER A 14 -13.39 33.39 7.27
CA SER A 14 -13.15 34.02 8.58
C SER A 14 -14.42 34.65 9.16
N HIS A 15 -15.18 35.37 8.33
CA HIS A 15 -16.39 36.10 8.73
C HIS A 15 -17.44 35.19 9.38
N ARG A 16 -17.59 33.97 8.87
CA ARG A 16 -18.62 33.02 9.30
C ARG A 16 -18.35 32.42 10.67
N TRP A 17 -17.08 32.32 11.05
CA TRP A 17 -16.73 31.92 12.41
C TRP A 17 -17.01 33.04 13.42
N ASP A 18 -16.87 34.30 13.00
CA ASP A 18 -17.20 35.45 13.85
C ASP A 18 -18.72 35.59 14.00
N GLU A 19 -19.51 35.37 12.93
CA GLU A 19 -20.97 35.23 13.02
C GLU A 19 -21.39 34.11 13.97
N LEU A 20 -20.75 32.94 13.90
CA LEU A 20 -21.02 31.83 14.81
C LEU A 20 -20.70 32.22 16.26
N ALA A 21 -19.58 32.90 16.50
CA ALA A 21 -19.22 33.38 17.83
C ALA A 21 -20.24 34.39 18.38
N ALA A 22 -20.72 35.31 17.54
CA ALA A 22 -21.77 36.26 17.89
C ALA A 22 -23.10 35.56 18.20
N ALA A 23 -23.50 34.58 17.40
CA ALA A 23 -24.72 33.79 17.63
C ALA A 23 -24.65 32.98 18.95
N ILE A 24 -23.48 32.44 19.30
CA ILE A 24 -23.26 31.77 20.59
C ILE A 24 -23.33 32.78 21.73
N ALA A 25 -22.70 33.95 21.59
CA ALA A 25 -22.73 35.02 22.60
C ALA A 25 -24.15 35.54 22.85
N GLN A 26 -25.00 35.60 21.81
CA GLN A 26 -26.42 35.97 21.95
C GLN A 26 -27.18 34.97 22.84
N LYS A 27 -26.88 33.68 22.73
CA LYS A 27 -27.54 32.63 23.54
C LYS A 27 -26.89 32.43 24.91
N ASN A 28 -25.60 32.73 25.02
CA ASN A 28 -24.84 32.61 26.25
C ASN A 28 -23.97 33.86 26.44
N PRO A 29 -24.46 34.87 27.19
CA PRO A 29 -23.73 36.12 27.41
C PRO A 29 -22.37 35.96 28.10
N THR A 30 -22.12 34.82 28.74
CA THR A 30 -20.81 34.53 29.37
C THR A 30 -19.75 34.09 28.35
N PHE A 31 -20.15 33.82 27.11
CA PHE A 31 -19.25 33.40 26.04
C PHE A 31 -18.50 34.60 25.42
N LYS A 32 -17.20 34.72 25.73
CA LYS A 32 -16.32 35.82 25.28
C LYS A 32 -15.29 35.42 24.22
N ARG A 33 -15.51 34.33 23.47
CA ARG A 33 -14.51 33.78 22.54
C ARG A 33 -14.71 34.32 21.13
N SER A 34 -13.62 34.58 20.42
CA SER A 34 -13.62 35.01 19.01
C SER A 34 -13.95 33.89 18.04
N GLY A 35 -14.32 34.21 16.80
CA GLY A 35 -14.54 33.21 15.75
C GLY A 35 -13.32 32.33 15.49
N SER A 36 -12.11 32.89 15.56
CA SER A 36 -10.86 32.11 15.47
C SER A 36 -10.73 31.05 16.57
N ALA A 37 -11.21 31.33 17.79
CA ALA A 37 -11.24 30.36 18.88
C ALA A 37 -12.33 29.29 18.66
N CYS A 38 -13.51 29.68 18.15
CA CYS A 38 -14.57 28.76 17.74
C CYS A 38 -14.07 27.79 16.66
N ARG A 39 -13.39 28.30 15.63
CA ARG A 39 -12.80 27.50 14.56
C ARG A 39 -11.80 26.48 15.09
N LYS A 40 -10.85 26.92 15.93
CA LYS A 40 -9.86 26.01 16.56
C LYS A 40 -10.55 24.91 17.35
N ARG A 41 -11.54 25.26 18.18
CA ARG A 41 -12.27 24.28 19.00
C ARG A 41 -13.08 23.31 18.14
N PHE A 42 -13.71 23.79 17.07
CA PHE A 42 -14.46 22.96 16.13
C PHE A 42 -13.59 21.88 15.49
N TYR A 43 -12.40 22.22 14.99
CA TYR A 43 -11.51 21.21 14.42
C TYR A 43 -10.97 20.21 15.46
N VAL A 44 -10.79 20.64 16.72
CA VAL A 44 -10.46 19.71 17.81
C VAL A 44 -11.60 18.74 18.06
N LEU A 45 -12.85 19.22 18.13
CA LEU A 45 -14.04 18.38 18.29
C LEU A 45 -14.20 17.40 17.12
N LEU A 46 -14.06 17.88 15.89
CA LEU A 46 -14.12 17.05 14.68
C LEU A 46 -13.05 15.94 14.69
N ARG A 47 -11.84 16.25 15.17
CA ARG A 47 -10.77 15.25 15.30
C ARG A 47 -11.09 14.21 16.37
N LEU A 48 -11.64 14.64 17.50
CA LEU A 48 -12.06 13.74 18.58
C LEU A 48 -13.21 12.83 18.13
N GLU A 49 -14.19 13.38 17.41
CA GLU A 49 -15.31 12.63 16.84
C GLU A 49 -14.85 11.58 15.84
N LYS A 50 -13.98 11.95 14.88
CA LYS A 50 -13.38 10.99 13.95
C LYS A 50 -12.64 9.87 14.69
N LYS A 51 -11.89 10.20 15.74
CA LYS A 51 -11.19 9.21 16.57
C LYS A 51 -12.15 8.32 17.36
N ALA A 52 -13.31 8.83 17.78
CA ALA A 52 -14.33 8.05 18.45
C ALA A 52 -15.06 7.11 17.48
N GLN A 53 -15.35 7.58 16.26
CA GLN A 53 -15.92 6.77 15.18
C GLN A 53 -14.97 5.64 14.78
N THR A 54 -13.67 5.91 14.62
CA THR A 54 -12.69 4.86 14.31
C THR A 54 -12.58 3.84 15.43
N ARG A 55 -12.61 4.27 16.71
CA ARG A 55 -12.66 3.34 17.85
C ARG A 55 -13.93 2.51 17.88
N ALA A 56 -15.09 3.11 17.60
CA ALA A 56 -16.36 2.39 17.52
C ALA A 56 -16.33 1.34 16.42
N LEU A 57 -15.81 1.67 15.22
CA LEU A 57 -15.59 0.72 14.13
C LEU A 57 -14.59 -0.39 14.47
N GLN A 58 -13.55 -0.07 15.24
CA GLN A 58 -12.56 -1.06 15.69
C GLN A 58 -13.14 -2.02 16.74
N THR A 59 -14.08 -1.57 17.59
CA THR A 59 -14.63 -2.40 18.66
C THR A 59 -15.59 -3.48 18.13
N THR A 60 -16.12 -3.31 16.91
CA THR A 60 -17.03 -4.26 16.25
C THR A 60 -16.35 -5.40 15.48
N GLY A 61 -15.01 -5.53 15.51
CA GLY A 61 -14.28 -6.70 14.98
C GLY A 61 -14.23 -6.83 13.44
N GLU A 62 -15.10 -6.16 12.69
CA GLU A 62 -15.10 -6.11 11.21
C GLU A 62 -14.30 -4.91 10.63
N GLY A 63 -13.64 -4.11 11.47
CA GLY A 63 -13.14 -2.78 11.10
C GLY A 63 -11.64 -2.65 10.77
N GLU A 64 -10.82 -3.69 10.97
CA GLU A 64 -9.37 -3.59 10.71
C GLU A 64 -9.06 -3.34 9.23
N ASP A 65 -9.78 -3.98 8.32
CA ASP A 65 -9.62 -3.79 6.88
C ASP A 65 -10.07 -2.39 6.42
N VAL A 66 -11.13 -1.86 7.02
CA VAL A 66 -11.63 -0.51 6.71
C VAL A 66 -10.65 0.56 7.21
N SER A 67 -10.05 0.38 8.38
CA SER A 67 -9.05 1.31 8.91
C SER A 67 -7.80 1.33 8.04
N ASN A 68 -7.28 0.17 7.67
CA ASN A 68 -6.11 0.05 6.80
C ASN A 68 -6.40 0.65 5.41
N HIS A 69 -7.60 0.42 4.88
CA HIS A 69 -8.02 1.01 3.61
C HIS A 69 -8.13 2.54 3.68
N VAL A 70 -8.71 3.08 4.75
CA VAL A 70 -8.85 4.54 4.94
C VAL A 70 -7.49 5.19 5.17
N GLU A 71 -6.58 4.55 5.88
CA GLU A 71 -5.20 5.03 6.06
C GLU A 71 -4.45 5.03 4.72
N LEU A 72 -4.53 3.94 3.95
CA LEU A 72 -3.95 3.85 2.61
C LEU A 72 -4.50 4.94 1.66
N MET A 73 -5.82 5.18 1.69
CA MET A 73 -6.45 6.21 0.85
C MET A 73 -6.05 7.63 1.26
N ASN A 74 -5.88 7.89 2.56
CA ASN A 74 -5.36 9.16 3.04
C ASN A 74 -3.89 9.37 2.64
N ASP A 75 -3.07 8.33 2.72
CA ASP A 75 -1.67 8.37 2.29
C ASP A 75 -1.53 8.64 0.79
N LEU A 76 -2.37 8.01 -0.04
CA LEU A 76 -2.43 8.28 -1.47
C LEU A 76 -2.83 9.72 -1.77
N LEU A 77 -3.84 10.25 -1.08
CA LEU A 77 -4.27 11.65 -1.22
C LEU A 77 -3.17 12.63 -0.79
N ASN A 78 -2.45 12.35 0.29
CA ASN A 78 -1.33 13.18 0.74
C ASN A 78 -0.21 13.18 -0.29
N ARG A 79 0.19 12.01 -0.81
CA ARG A 79 1.20 11.91 -1.88
C ARG A 79 0.79 12.68 -3.13
N PHE A 80 -0.50 12.66 -3.49
CA PHE A 80 -1.01 13.40 -4.63
C PHE A 80 -0.96 14.91 -4.42
N ARG A 81 -1.31 15.37 -3.21
CA ARG A 81 -1.18 16.79 -2.83
C ARG A 81 0.28 17.23 -2.79
N ASP A 82 1.15 16.44 -2.19
CA ASP A 82 2.59 16.71 -2.14
C ASP A 82 3.16 16.80 -3.56
N GLN A 83 2.70 15.96 -4.49
CA GLN A 83 3.10 16.00 -5.89
C GLN A 83 2.59 17.25 -6.63
N ASP A 84 1.40 17.76 -6.30
CA ASP A 84 0.85 18.98 -6.90
C ASP A 84 1.45 20.26 -6.27
N GLU A 85 1.85 20.19 -5.00
CA GLU A 85 2.58 21.23 -4.28
C GLU A 85 4.08 21.26 -4.61
N GLN A 86 4.64 20.16 -5.14
CA GLN A 86 6.02 20.17 -5.64
C GLN A 86 6.13 21.21 -6.77
N PRO A 87 7.04 22.20 -6.66
CA PRO A 87 7.17 23.25 -7.65
C PRO A 87 7.58 22.61 -8.97
N ARG A 88 6.65 22.58 -9.93
CA ARG A 88 6.94 22.14 -11.30
C ARG A 88 8.14 22.95 -11.80
N PRO A 89 9.17 22.30 -12.35
CA PRO A 89 10.38 23.01 -12.78
C PRO A 89 9.98 24.09 -13.78
N LYS A 90 10.24 25.36 -13.42
CA LYS A 90 9.86 26.52 -14.24
C LYS A 90 10.70 26.64 -15.51
N ASN A 91 11.81 25.92 -15.59
CA ASN A 91 12.75 25.94 -16.70
C ASN A 91 12.55 24.69 -17.59
N ASP A 92 12.46 24.89 -18.90
CA ASP A 92 12.24 23.81 -19.87
C ASP A 92 13.37 22.78 -19.89
N VAL A 93 14.60 23.19 -19.55
CA VAL A 93 15.74 22.26 -19.37
C VAL A 93 15.52 21.35 -18.17
N ALA A 94 14.95 21.87 -17.08
CA ALA A 94 14.66 21.10 -15.88
C ALA A 94 13.42 20.20 -16.06
N LYS A 95 12.43 20.61 -16.87
CA LYS A 95 11.34 19.74 -17.30
C LYS A 95 11.84 18.59 -18.18
N ALA A 96 12.68 18.88 -19.17
CA ALA A 96 13.26 17.86 -20.04
C ALA A 96 14.09 16.85 -19.23
N LYS A 97 14.89 17.32 -18.26
CA LYS A 97 15.63 16.44 -17.34
C LYS A 97 14.69 15.56 -16.51
N ALA A 98 13.64 16.13 -15.91
CA ALA A 98 12.67 15.39 -15.11
C ALA A 98 11.92 14.32 -15.94
N GLU A 99 11.55 14.61 -17.18
CA GLU A 99 10.92 13.63 -18.07
C GLU A 99 11.89 12.51 -18.47
N ILE A 100 13.16 12.83 -18.72
CA ILE A 100 14.17 11.81 -19.03
C ILE A 100 14.45 10.92 -17.81
N GLU A 101 14.55 11.48 -16.61
CA GLU A 101 14.71 10.72 -15.36
C GLU A 101 13.49 9.83 -15.09
N LYS A 102 12.28 10.34 -15.35
CA LYS A 102 11.03 9.58 -15.23
C LYS A 102 10.96 8.43 -16.25
N ALA A 103 11.39 8.67 -17.49
CA ALA A 103 11.47 7.65 -18.53
C ALA A 103 12.50 6.56 -18.15
N ALA A 104 13.71 6.95 -17.77
CA ALA A 104 14.75 6.03 -17.32
C ALA A 104 14.32 5.21 -16.09
N GLY A 105 13.65 5.84 -15.11
CA GLY A 105 13.10 5.13 -13.95
C GLY A 105 12.02 4.12 -14.33
N LYS A 106 11.18 4.42 -15.34
CA LYS A 106 10.19 3.49 -15.87
C LYS A 106 10.85 2.32 -16.61
N GLU A 107 11.90 2.58 -17.37
CA GLU A 107 12.70 1.55 -18.04
C GLU A 107 13.37 0.62 -17.03
N MET A 108 14.01 1.16 -15.99
CA MET A 108 14.61 0.37 -14.92
C MET A 108 13.59 -0.49 -14.18
N ARG A 109 12.40 0.08 -13.87
CA ARG A 109 11.31 -0.68 -13.24
C ARG A 109 10.81 -1.80 -14.16
N ASN A 110 10.62 -1.52 -15.44
CA ASN A 110 10.20 -2.53 -16.41
C ASN A 110 11.26 -3.63 -16.58
N ALA A 111 12.54 -3.26 -16.58
CA ALA A 111 13.65 -4.20 -16.64
C ALA A 111 13.71 -5.13 -15.42
N ALA A 112 13.54 -4.57 -14.23
CA ALA A 112 13.48 -5.35 -13.00
C ALA A 112 12.27 -6.29 -12.95
N MET A 113 11.13 -5.87 -13.53
CA MET A 113 9.90 -6.67 -13.55
C MET A 113 9.87 -7.74 -14.66
N LYS A 114 10.67 -7.59 -15.72
CA LYS A 114 10.68 -8.49 -16.89
C LYS A 114 11.87 -9.43 -16.98
N ASP A 115 12.75 -9.41 -15.97
CA ASP A 115 13.97 -10.20 -15.87
C ASP A 115 14.90 -10.03 -17.10
N LEU A 116 15.91 -9.15 -16.95
CA LEU A 116 17.01 -8.85 -17.88
C LEU A 116 16.69 -7.92 -19.08
N VAL A 117 16.96 -6.63 -18.91
CA VAL A 117 17.19 -5.68 -20.02
C VAL A 117 18.68 -5.39 -20.11
N HIS A 118 19.22 -5.42 -21.33
CA HIS A 118 20.64 -5.14 -21.57
C HIS A 118 20.95 -3.66 -21.26
N ARG A 119 22.11 -3.39 -20.66
CA ARG A 119 22.47 -2.05 -20.17
C ARG A 119 22.53 -1.03 -21.31
N GLU A 120 22.79 -1.48 -22.55
CA GLU A 120 22.82 -0.62 -23.73
C GLU A 120 21.45 -0.03 -24.09
N ASP A 121 20.36 -0.69 -23.69
CA ASP A 121 18.98 -0.28 -23.99
C ASP A 121 18.42 0.69 -22.93
N LEU A 122 19.16 0.96 -21.86
CA LEU A 122 18.77 1.90 -20.82
C LEU A 122 19.22 3.31 -21.15
N THR A 123 18.30 4.26 -21.00
CA THR A 123 18.61 5.68 -21.21
C THR A 123 19.66 6.18 -20.22
N ASP A 124 20.86 6.52 -20.71
CA ASP A 124 21.97 7.05 -19.89
C ASP A 124 21.76 8.53 -19.53
N ILE A 125 21.28 8.77 -18.31
CA ILE A 125 21.00 10.10 -17.74
C ILE A 125 22.25 11.00 -17.73
N THR A 126 23.47 10.44 -17.74
CA THR A 126 24.71 11.23 -17.71
C THR A 126 25.08 11.88 -19.03
N ARG A 127 24.44 11.47 -20.13
CA ARG A 127 24.63 12.05 -21.47
C ARG A 127 23.70 13.23 -21.75
N VAL A 128 22.73 13.49 -20.88
CA VAL A 128 21.77 14.59 -21.04
C VAL A 128 22.43 15.94 -20.70
N GLY A 129 22.22 16.94 -21.56
CA GLY A 129 22.67 18.31 -21.33
C GLY A 129 22.06 18.88 -20.04
N GLY A 130 22.92 19.24 -19.08
CA GLY A 130 22.51 19.71 -17.75
C GLY A 130 22.75 18.72 -16.60
N SER A 131 23.30 17.52 -16.86
CA SER A 131 23.73 16.61 -15.79
C SER A 131 24.89 17.20 -14.98
N THR A 132 24.78 17.15 -13.66
CA THR A 132 25.74 17.77 -12.73
C THR A 132 27.06 16.99 -12.70
N GLY A 133 28.17 17.64 -12.37
CA GLY A 133 29.49 16.97 -12.26
C GLY A 133 29.48 15.81 -11.28
N ARG A 134 28.64 15.89 -10.23
CA ARG A 134 28.43 14.84 -9.23
C ARG A 134 27.75 13.60 -9.83
N GLU A 135 26.70 13.78 -10.64
CA GLU A 135 25.99 12.69 -11.33
C GLU A 135 26.92 11.97 -12.33
N ARG A 136 27.72 12.72 -13.10
CA ARG A 136 28.70 12.14 -14.02
C ARG A 136 29.84 11.41 -13.29
N ALA A 137 30.23 11.87 -12.12
CA ALA A 137 31.29 11.26 -11.33
C ALA A 137 30.85 9.94 -10.68
N ALA A 138 29.61 9.87 -10.18
CA ALA A 138 29.06 8.68 -9.53
C ALA A 138 28.97 7.46 -10.47
N GLN A 139 28.80 7.66 -11.78
CA GLN A 139 28.84 6.58 -12.76
C GLN A 139 30.24 6.29 -13.33
N ARG A 140 31.18 7.26 -13.28
CA ARG A 140 32.55 7.08 -13.80
C ARG A 140 33.45 6.25 -12.90
N THR A 141 33.11 6.07 -11.62
CA THR A 141 33.92 5.28 -10.69
C THR A 141 33.98 3.79 -11.04
N GLU A 142 33.01 3.23 -11.78
CA GLU A 142 33.12 1.86 -12.31
C GLU A 142 34.07 1.75 -13.52
N ARG A 143 34.34 2.85 -14.23
CA ARG A 143 35.17 2.83 -15.46
C ARG A 143 36.67 3.01 -15.21
N LYS A 144 37.12 3.26 -13.98
CA LYS A 144 38.55 3.44 -13.66
C LYS A 144 39.16 2.20 -13.00
N ARG A 145 39.22 1.09 -13.71
CA ARG A 145 40.38 0.18 -13.63
C ARG A 145 41.14 0.30 -14.94
N ALA A 146 41.93 1.37 -15.02
CA ALA A 146 42.84 1.60 -16.11
C ALA A 146 43.84 0.44 -16.21
N LYS A 147 44.05 -0.06 -17.42
CA LYS A 147 45.21 -0.87 -17.79
C LYS A 147 46.48 -0.08 -17.47
N PRO A 148 47.50 -0.64 -16.79
CA PRO A 148 48.78 0.03 -16.71
C PRO A 148 49.47 -0.08 -18.07
N ASP A 149 49.70 1.08 -18.66
CA ASP A 149 50.54 1.31 -19.82
C ASP A 149 51.97 0.83 -19.51
N VAL A 150 52.49 -0.04 -20.37
CA VAL A 150 53.85 -0.54 -20.30
C VAL A 150 54.68 0.35 -21.19
N THR A 151 55.45 1.28 -20.63
CA THR A 151 56.89 1.50 -20.90
C THR A 151 57.37 2.82 -20.27
N GLY A 152 58.11 2.70 -19.18
CA GLY A 152 58.69 3.85 -18.46
C GLY A 152 59.77 3.43 -17.47
N LYS A 153 60.90 2.96 -18.00
CA LYS A 153 62.29 3.04 -17.52
C LYS A 153 62.60 3.08 -15.99
N SER A 154 63.53 2.17 -15.64
CA SER A 154 64.55 2.20 -14.58
C SER A 154 64.15 1.95 -13.11
N GLY A 155 64.82 0.96 -12.50
CA GLY A 155 64.86 0.77 -11.05
C GLY A 155 65.09 -0.67 -10.63
N THR A 156 66.34 -1.13 -10.71
CA THR A 156 66.86 -2.37 -10.11
C THR A 156 66.53 -2.43 -8.61
N GLY A 157 66.00 -3.54 -8.13
CA GLY A 157 65.74 -3.74 -6.70
C GLY A 157 65.11 -5.10 -6.44
N GLU A 158 65.97 -6.09 -6.21
CA GLU A 158 65.60 -7.41 -5.71
C GLU A 158 64.88 -7.29 -4.37
N GLY A 159 63.66 -7.83 -4.30
CA GLY A 159 62.85 -7.85 -3.10
C GLY A 159 61.83 -8.98 -3.23
N SER A 160 62.23 -10.17 -2.82
CA SER A 160 61.39 -11.35 -2.68
C SER A 160 60.25 -11.07 -1.69
N SER A 161 59.09 -10.66 -2.20
CA SER A 161 57.84 -10.65 -1.45
C SER A 161 56.99 -11.84 -1.90
N ALA A 162 56.87 -12.86 -1.04
CA ALA A 162 55.99 -14.01 -1.24
C ALA A 162 54.58 -13.50 -1.61
N LYS A 163 54.14 -13.81 -2.84
CA LYS A 163 52.80 -13.46 -3.32
C LYS A 163 51.79 -14.28 -2.52
N LYS A 164 51.09 -13.64 -1.59
CA LYS A 164 49.91 -14.23 -0.94
C LYS A 164 48.97 -14.75 -2.04
N PRO A 165 48.44 -15.99 -1.93
CA PRO A 165 47.48 -16.49 -2.90
C PRO A 165 46.30 -15.54 -2.92
N ARG A 166 46.01 -15.00 -4.11
CA ARG A 166 44.87 -14.12 -4.34
C ARG A 166 43.63 -15.00 -4.17
N ILE A 167 43.01 -14.94 -2.99
CA ILE A 167 41.69 -15.56 -2.76
C ILE A 167 40.77 -14.98 -3.83
N ASP A 168 40.20 -15.86 -4.66
CA ASP A 168 39.30 -15.46 -5.73
C ASP A 168 37.97 -15.06 -5.12
N THR A 169 37.91 -13.80 -4.66
CA THR A 169 36.73 -13.15 -4.08
C THR A 169 35.46 -13.32 -4.93
N LYS A 170 35.58 -13.63 -6.22
CA LYS A 170 34.43 -13.92 -7.07
C LYS A 170 33.82 -15.29 -6.77
N SER A 171 34.63 -16.31 -6.50
CA SER A 171 34.14 -17.64 -6.14
C SER A 171 33.40 -17.59 -4.81
N GLU A 172 33.97 -16.93 -3.81
CA GLU A 172 33.35 -16.78 -2.48
C GLU A 172 32.02 -16.03 -2.55
N LEU A 173 31.94 -14.97 -3.37
CA LEU A 173 30.68 -14.25 -3.59
C LEU A 173 29.63 -15.11 -4.30
N CYS A 174 30.02 -15.91 -5.30
CA CYS A 174 29.11 -16.85 -5.95
C CYS A 174 28.56 -17.88 -4.96
N ASP A 175 29.41 -18.42 -4.09
CA ASP A 175 29.01 -19.41 -3.09
C ASP A 175 28.04 -18.82 -2.05
N ILE A 176 28.29 -17.59 -1.59
CA ILE A 176 27.39 -16.86 -0.67
C ILE A 176 26.03 -16.61 -1.32
N VAL A 177 26.02 -16.17 -2.58
CA VAL A 177 24.77 -15.92 -3.33
C VAL A 177 24.01 -17.22 -3.56
N ALA A 178 24.70 -18.31 -3.92
CA ALA A 178 24.09 -19.62 -4.10
C ALA A 178 23.47 -20.15 -2.80
N ALA A 179 24.19 -20.03 -1.67
CA ALA A 179 23.69 -20.43 -0.36
C ALA A 179 22.46 -19.62 0.05
N ARG A 180 22.47 -18.31 -0.20
CA ARG A 180 21.33 -17.44 0.09
C ARG A 180 20.11 -17.78 -0.78
N ASN A 181 20.30 -17.98 -2.08
CA ASN A 181 19.22 -18.37 -2.99
C ASN A 181 18.62 -19.73 -2.58
N ALA A 182 19.44 -20.68 -2.14
CA ALA A 182 18.96 -21.96 -1.64
C ALA A 182 18.13 -21.80 -0.35
N SER A 183 18.59 -20.96 0.58
CA SER A 183 17.86 -20.63 1.82
C SER A 183 16.53 -19.94 1.52
N ASP A 184 16.53 -18.94 0.63
CA ASP A 184 15.34 -18.18 0.25
C ASP A 184 14.33 -19.10 -0.46
N LYS A 185 14.81 -20.01 -1.32
CA LYS A 185 13.98 -21.01 -1.97
C LYS A 185 13.34 -21.98 -0.97
N ALA A 186 14.11 -22.48 -0.01
CA ALA A 186 13.58 -23.36 1.05
C ALA A 186 12.53 -22.64 1.91
N ALA A 187 12.76 -21.36 2.24
CA ALA A 187 11.80 -20.55 2.98
C ALA A 187 10.50 -20.33 2.19
N LEU A 188 10.58 -20.12 0.88
CA LEU A 188 9.41 -19.99 0.00
C LEU A 188 8.64 -21.31 -0.12
N GLU A 189 9.33 -22.44 -0.25
CA GLU A 189 8.70 -23.76 -0.31
C GLU A 189 7.94 -24.08 0.99
N GLU A 190 8.54 -23.77 2.16
CA GLU A 190 7.89 -23.95 3.45
C GLU A 190 6.69 -23.01 3.64
N ALA A 191 6.81 -21.74 3.23
CA ALA A 191 5.70 -20.79 3.29
C ALA A 191 4.52 -21.26 2.42
N ASN A 192 4.79 -21.77 1.22
CA ASN A 192 3.76 -22.32 0.33
C ASN A 192 3.11 -23.57 0.92
N ARG A 193 3.89 -24.45 1.57
CA ARG A 193 3.37 -25.65 2.24
C ARG A 193 2.39 -25.28 3.36
N LEU A 194 2.78 -24.35 4.24
CA LEU A 194 1.93 -23.88 5.33
C LEU A 194 0.65 -23.20 4.82
N ASP A 195 0.76 -22.43 3.73
CA ASP A 195 -0.41 -21.79 3.14
C ASP A 195 -1.38 -22.80 2.53
N GLN A 196 -0.85 -23.84 1.88
CA GLN A 196 -1.66 -24.94 1.37
C GLN A 196 -2.33 -25.74 2.48
N GLU A 197 -1.67 -25.94 3.63
CA GLU A 197 -2.27 -26.55 4.82
C GLU A 197 -3.43 -25.72 5.36
N ARG A 198 -3.23 -24.41 5.57
CA ARG A 198 -4.30 -23.49 5.99
C ARG A 198 -5.46 -23.49 5.00
N HIS A 199 -5.17 -23.46 3.70
CA HIS A 199 -6.20 -23.52 2.66
C HIS A 199 -7.00 -24.84 2.72
N ASN A 200 -6.34 -25.96 3.00
CA ASN A 200 -7.02 -27.24 3.13
C ASN A 200 -7.88 -27.31 4.39
N GLU A 201 -7.44 -26.73 5.50
CA GLU A 201 -8.24 -26.62 6.73
C GLU A 201 -9.48 -25.76 6.53
N THR A 202 -9.35 -24.59 5.91
CA THR A 202 -10.50 -23.72 5.61
C THR A 202 -11.46 -24.38 4.65
N ARG A 203 -10.97 -25.07 3.61
CA ARG A 203 -11.82 -25.85 2.70
C ARG A 203 -12.60 -26.93 3.44
N LYS A 204 -11.96 -27.72 4.30
CA LYS A 204 -12.64 -28.75 5.12
C LYS A 204 -13.69 -28.16 6.04
N ALA A 205 -13.42 -27.01 6.66
CA ALA A 205 -14.39 -26.33 7.51
C ALA A 205 -15.62 -25.87 6.70
N ILE A 206 -15.41 -25.31 5.50
CA ILE A 206 -16.47 -24.92 4.58
C ILE A 206 -17.29 -26.13 4.14
N GLU A 207 -16.64 -27.22 3.72
CA GLU A 207 -17.32 -28.47 3.34
C GLU A 207 -18.17 -29.02 4.49
N GLY A 208 -17.65 -28.98 5.72
CA GLY A 208 -18.40 -29.38 6.92
C GLY A 208 -19.61 -28.50 7.21
N MET A 209 -19.51 -27.18 7.00
CA MET A 209 -20.65 -26.27 7.14
C MET A 209 -21.71 -26.51 6.06
N THR A 210 -21.28 -26.68 4.81
CA THR A 210 -22.18 -27.00 3.69
C THR A 210 -22.93 -28.31 3.95
N GLY A 211 -22.25 -29.36 4.42
CA GLY A 211 -22.91 -30.62 4.78
C GLY A 211 -23.98 -30.47 5.86
N LYS A 212 -23.74 -29.63 6.88
CA LYS A 212 -24.75 -29.32 7.91
C LYS A 212 -25.92 -28.51 7.37
N LEU A 213 -25.68 -27.61 6.42
CA LEU A 213 -26.74 -26.86 5.74
C LEU A 213 -27.61 -27.78 4.87
N ASP A 214 -27.00 -28.75 4.21
CA ASP A 214 -27.73 -29.77 3.44
C ASP A 214 -28.59 -30.65 4.36
N GLU A 215 -28.06 -31.07 5.51
CA GLU A 215 -28.81 -31.80 6.53
C GLU A 215 -30.00 -30.99 7.04
N LEU A 216 -29.79 -29.72 7.42
CA LEU A 216 -30.87 -28.82 7.83
C LEU A 216 -31.92 -28.65 6.73
N THR A 217 -31.48 -28.51 5.48
CA THR A 217 -32.37 -28.38 4.32
C THR A 217 -33.22 -29.63 4.13
N ASN A 218 -32.65 -30.82 4.37
CA ASN A 218 -33.40 -32.07 4.29
C ASN A 218 -34.41 -32.21 5.44
N VAL A 219 -34.04 -31.88 6.68
CA VAL A 219 -34.98 -31.84 7.81
C VAL A 219 -36.14 -30.88 7.55
N LEU A 220 -35.87 -29.70 6.97
CA LEU A 220 -36.92 -28.75 6.60
C LEU A 220 -37.85 -29.30 5.51
N LYS A 221 -37.31 -30.03 4.52
CA LYS A 221 -38.13 -30.69 3.50
C LYS A 221 -39.03 -31.76 4.11
N GLU A 222 -38.51 -32.55 5.04
CA GLU A 222 -39.28 -33.58 5.76
C GLU A 222 -40.39 -32.97 6.62
N ASP A 223 -40.10 -31.92 7.40
CA ASP A 223 -41.11 -31.20 8.19
C ASP A 223 -42.21 -30.59 7.30
N LEU A 224 -41.84 -29.97 6.18
CA LEU A 224 -42.80 -29.46 5.20
C LEU A 224 -43.68 -30.59 4.61
N HIS A 225 -43.09 -31.75 4.31
CA HIS A 225 -43.83 -32.90 3.80
C HIS A 225 -44.80 -33.45 4.85
N HIS A 226 -44.36 -33.56 6.10
CA HIS A 226 -45.18 -34.02 7.21
C HIS A 226 -46.39 -33.10 7.44
N ARG A 227 -46.17 -31.78 7.51
CA ARG A 227 -47.25 -30.79 7.61
C ARG A 227 -48.22 -30.84 6.43
N ALA A 228 -47.73 -31.10 5.22
CA ALA A 228 -48.58 -31.27 4.06
C ALA A 228 -49.48 -32.52 4.18
N THR A 229 -48.94 -33.63 4.73
CA THR A 229 -49.73 -34.85 4.99
C THR A 229 -50.78 -34.64 6.08
N GLU A 230 -50.41 -34.06 7.22
CA GLU A 230 -51.35 -33.75 8.32
C GLU A 230 -52.48 -32.84 7.85
N ASN A 231 -52.15 -31.77 7.11
CA ASN A 231 -53.15 -30.87 6.54
C ASN A 231 -54.11 -31.62 5.60
N LYS A 232 -53.62 -32.56 4.79
CA LYS A 232 -54.46 -33.36 3.89
C LYS A 232 -55.42 -34.28 4.66
N GLU A 233 -54.96 -34.87 5.76
CA GLU A 233 -55.79 -35.69 6.64
C GLU A 233 -56.86 -34.86 7.35
N LEU A 234 -56.49 -33.73 7.94
CA LEU A 234 -57.43 -32.78 8.56
C LEU A 234 -58.50 -32.31 7.57
N TRP A 235 -58.10 -31.94 6.35
CA TRP A 235 -59.05 -31.57 5.30
C TRP A 235 -60.01 -32.70 4.92
N SER A 236 -59.53 -33.95 4.96
CA SER A 236 -60.37 -35.12 4.69
C SER A 236 -61.41 -35.34 5.80
N VAL A 237 -61.04 -35.13 7.07
CA VAL A 237 -61.97 -35.19 8.22
C VAL A 237 -63.02 -34.08 8.13
N VAL A 238 -62.61 -32.84 7.88
CA VAL A 238 -63.53 -31.70 7.73
C VAL A 238 -64.52 -31.96 6.60
N LYS A 239 -64.06 -32.48 5.47
CA LYS A 239 -64.91 -32.82 4.32
C LYS A 239 -65.92 -33.93 4.64
N ALA A 240 -65.57 -34.89 5.49
CA ALA A 240 -66.47 -35.94 5.94
C ALA A 240 -67.54 -35.40 6.91
N MET A 241 -67.19 -34.44 7.78
CA MET A 241 -68.14 -33.79 8.68
C MET A 241 -69.19 -32.97 7.94
N ILE A 242 -68.81 -32.26 6.87
CA ILE A 242 -69.75 -31.44 6.08
C ILE A 242 -70.78 -32.29 5.31
N LYS A 243 -70.49 -33.57 5.06
CA LYS A 243 -71.36 -34.47 4.27
C LYS A 243 -72.42 -35.23 5.10
N LYS A 244 -72.38 -35.13 6.44
CA LYS A 244 -73.40 -35.72 7.33
C LYS A 244 -74.47 -34.68 7.65
#